data_AF-T0BZ15-F1
#
_entry.id   AF-T0BZ15-F1
#
_cell.length_a   1.000
_cell.length_b   1.000
_cell.length_c   1.000
_cell.angle_alpha   90.00
_cell.angle_beta   90.00
_cell.angle_gamma   90.00
#
_symmetry.space_group_name_H-M   'P 1'
#
loop_
_entity.id
_entity.type
_entity.pdbx_description
1 polymer ?
#
loop_
_entity_poly.entity_id
_entity_poly.type
_entity_poly.pdbx_seq_one_letter_code
_entity_poly.pdbx_strand_id
1 'polypeptide(L)'
;MKYFLFIVFTSLLSLNISANDLIECKQRKGRWDYPTSPLAKKISNIVGKKTCNGKDFKDYVNRNYPHLKILTTGKSEDSYNEKFCKLQGGITELKRIDCVTNVYAIEVDRAKKWREAIGQSLQYAYLSKKKPGIALITSKSQKDREYLKLLKEVIKYSNLDIKVWIIQK
;
A
#
# COMPACT_ATOMS: atom_id res chain seq x y z
N MET A 1 -29.01 -50.15 34.58
CA MET A 1 -30.13 -49.49 33.88
C MET A 1 -29.86 -47.99 33.83
N LYS A 2 -29.76 -47.46 32.59
CA LYS A 2 -30.01 -46.08 32.07
C LYS A 2 -29.48 -44.85 32.86
N TYR A 3 -28.45 -44.15 32.35
CA TYR A 3 -28.47 -42.94 31.49
C TYR A 3 -29.22 -41.74 32.12
N PHE A 4 -28.73 -40.49 32.17
CA PHE A 4 -28.20 -39.68 31.07
C PHE A 4 -27.36 -38.50 31.62
N LEU A 5 -26.14 -38.34 31.12
CA LEU A 5 -25.33 -37.12 31.24
C LEU A 5 -25.69 -36.23 30.04
N PHE A 6 -26.37 -35.10 30.27
CA PHE A 6 -26.62 -34.10 29.22
C PHE A 6 -25.34 -33.29 28.98
N ILE A 7 -24.51 -33.74 28.04
CA ILE A 7 -23.48 -32.88 27.44
C ILE A 7 -24.16 -32.08 26.34
N VAL A 8 -24.32 -30.78 26.58
CA VAL A 8 -24.73 -29.82 25.56
C VAL A 8 -23.57 -29.70 24.56
N PHE A 9 -23.71 -30.40 23.42
CA PHE A 9 -22.85 -30.18 22.26
C PHE A 9 -23.16 -28.80 21.67
N THR A 10 -22.38 -27.79 22.05
CA THR A 10 -22.27 -26.57 21.25
C THR A 10 -21.75 -26.97 19.88
N SER A 11 -22.52 -26.71 18.81
CA SER A 11 -22.13 -26.99 17.44
C SER A 11 -20.94 -26.09 17.05
N LEU A 12 -19.73 -26.59 17.31
CA LEU A 12 -18.56 -26.14 16.60
C LEU A 12 -18.73 -26.62 15.16
N LEU A 13 -19.16 -25.70 14.29
CA LEU A 13 -18.96 -25.82 12.85
C LEU A 13 -17.45 -25.93 12.63
N SER A 14 -16.90 -27.13 12.73
CA SER A 14 -15.51 -27.43 12.47
C SER A 14 -15.28 -27.25 10.97
N LEU A 15 -14.91 -26.03 10.59
CA LEU A 15 -14.26 -25.79 9.31
C LEU A 15 -13.04 -26.71 9.28
N ASN A 16 -13.05 -27.67 8.35
CA ASN A 16 -11.90 -28.49 8.00
C ASN A 16 -10.82 -27.54 7.44
N ILE A 17 -10.09 -26.89 8.34
CA ILE A 17 -8.97 -26.02 8.01
C ILE A 17 -7.80 -26.96 7.76
N SER A 18 -7.41 -27.08 6.49
CA SER A 18 -6.20 -27.81 6.12
C SER A 18 -4.98 -27.01 6.56
N ALA A 19 -3.89 -27.69 6.94
CA ALA A 19 -2.61 -27.06 7.28
C ALA A 19 -2.03 -26.16 6.16
N ASN A 20 -2.66 -26.15 4.98
CA ASN A 20 -2.33 -25.31 3.82
C ASN A 20 -3.22 -24.09 3.60
N ASP A 21 -4.17 -23.78 4.49
CA ASP A 21 -5.05 -22.63 4.31
C ASP A 21 -4.27 -21.31 4.53
N LEU A 22 -3.82 -20.70 3.44
CA LEU A 22 -3.13 -19.41 3.46
C LEU A 22 -4.13 -18.24 3.41
N ILE A 23 -3.88 -17.21 4.21
CA ILE A 23 -4.62 -15.94 4.12
C ILE A 23 -3.86 -15.01 3.19
N GLU A 24 -4.09 -15.19 1.89
CA GLU A 24 -3.48 -14.34 0.87
C GLU A 24 -4.30 -13.09 0.59
N CYS A 25 -3.58 -11.96 0.50
CA CYS A 25 -4.08 -10.66 0.11
C CYS A 25 -3.15 -10.04 -0.93
N LYS A 26 -3.65 -9.05 -1.67
CA LYS A 26 -2.88 -8.38 -2.73
C LYS A 26 -3.03 -6.87 -2.65
N GLN A 27 -1.91 -6.16 -2.75
CA GLN A 27 -1.91 -4.70 -2.86
C GLN A 27 -2.55 -4.28 -4.18
N ARG A 28 -3.55 -3.40 -4.11
CA ARG A 28 -4.19 -2.82 -5.29
C ARG A 28 -3.47 -1.54 -5.70
N LYS A 29 -3.34 -1.28 -7.01
CA LYS A 29 -2.67 -0.06 -7.52
C LYS A 29 -3.41 1.22 -7.07
N GLY A 30 -2.91 1.90 -6.03
CA GLY A 30 -3.48 3.16 -5.52
C GLY A 30 -4.67 2.99 -4.57
N ARG A 31 -4.78 1.86 -3.88
CA ARG A 31 -5.80 1.60 -2.84
C ARG A 31 -5.27 0.55 -1.84
N TRP A 32 -5.94 0.43 -0.69
CA TRP A 32 -5.78 -0.67 0.26
C TRP A 32 -5.66 -2.04 -0.41
N ASP A 33 -4.97 -2.97 0.26
CA ASP A 33 -4.94 -4.37 -0.13
C ASP A 33 -6.34 -5.00 -0.13
N TYR A 34 -6.47 -6.15 -0.78
CA TYR A 34 -7.73 -6.89 -0.86
C TYR A 34 -7.50 -8.40 -0.75
N PRO A 35 -8.47 -9.15 -0.20
CA PRO A 35 -8.38 -10.59 -0.03
C PRO A 35 -8.38 -11.32 -1.38
N THR A 36 -7.47 -12.28 -1.57
CA THR A 36 -7.37 -13.10 -2.78
C THR A 36 -7.69 -14.57 -2.55
N SER A 37 -7.21 -15.13 -1.44
CA SER A 37 -7.50 -16.53 -1.04
C SER A 37 -8.99 -16.71 -0.68
N PRO A 38 -9.54 -17.94 -0.81
CA PRO A 38 -10.92 -18.24 -0.38
C PRO A 38 -11.16 -17.90 1.10
N LEU A 39 -10.21 -18.25 1.97
CA LEU A 39 -10.31 -17.95 3.40
C LEU A 39 -10.29 -16.44 3.67
N ALA A 40 -9.39 -15.67 3.04
CA ALA A 40 -9.36 -14.23 3.20
C ALA A 40 -10.66 -13.56 2.73
N LYS A 41 -11.27 -14.03 1.63
CA LYS A 41 -12.55 -13.52 1.12
C LYS A 41 -13.69 -13.83 2.10
N LYS A 42 -13.72 -15.04 2.65
CA LYS A 42 -14.69 -15.42 3.67
C LYS A 42 -14.59 -14.53 4.90
N ILE A 43 -13.37 -14.34 5.42
CA ILE A 43 -13.11 -13.46 6.58
C ILE A 43 -13.57 -12.04 6.26
N SER A 44 -13.21 -11.51 5.09
CA SER A 44 -13.58 -10.18 4.61
C SER A 44 -15.10 -9.95 4.61
N ASN A 45 -15.88 -10.95 4.19
CA ASN A 45 -17.35 -10.91 4.26
C ASN A 45 -17.86 -10.93 5.71
N ILE A 46 -17.25 -11.72 6.59
CA ILE A 46 -17.64 -11.80 8.02
C ILE A 46 -17.37 -10.48 8.74
N VAL A 47 -16.19 -9.88 8.55
CA VAL A 47 -15.81 -8.63 9.22
C VAL A 47 -16.38 -7.39 8.51
N GLY A 48 -16.96 -7.53 7.32
CA GLY A 48 -17.49 -6.42 6.54
C GLY A 48 -16.41 -5.45 6.03
N LYS A 49 -15.14 -5.87 5.94
CA LYS A 49 -14.01 -5.04 5.50
C LYS A 49 -13.40 -5.59 4.22
N LYS A 50 -13.12 -4.70 3.28
CA LYS A 50 -12.53 -5.05 1.96
C LYS A 50 -11.00 -5.16 1.96
N THR A 51 -10.35 -4.85 3.08
CA THR A 51 -8.88 -4.81 3.26
C THR A 51 -8.45 -5.81 4.32
N CYS A 52 -7.29 -6.43 4.09
CA CYS A 52 -6.67 -7.33 5.05
C CYS A 52 -5.78 -6.59 6.05
N ASN A 53 -5.33 -5.38 5.70
CA ASN A 53 -4.46 -4.58 6.56
C ASN A 53 -5.21 -3.88 7.71
N GLY A 54 -6.54 -3.83 7.66
CA GLY A 54 -7.39 -3.18 8.67
C GLY A 54 -7.38 -3.92 10.02
N LYS A 55 -7.53 -3.16 11.12
CA LYS A 55 -7.56 -3.67 12.50
C LYS A 55 -8.56 -4.80 12.67
N ASP A 56 -9.80 -4.62 12.23
CA ASP A 56 -10.87 -5.61 12.42
C ASP A 56 -10.55 -6.96 11.72
N PHE A 57 -9.92 -6.90 10.54
CA PHE A 57 -9.50 -8.10 9.83
C PHE A 57 -8.36 -8.81 10.58
N LYS A 58 -7.34 -8.06 11.00
CA LYS A 58 -6.19 -8.59 11.77
C LYS A 58 -6.62 -9.18 13.10
N ASP A 59 -7.49 -8.49 13.84
CA ASP A 59 -8.01 -8.94 15.12
C ASP A 59 -8.83 -10.23 14.97
N TYR A 60 -9.63 -10.33 13.90
CA TYR A 60 -10.38 -11.54 13.60
C TYR A 60 -9.45 -12.71 13.26
N VAL A 61 -8.42 -12.49 12.45
CA VAL A 61 -7.41 -13.52 12.12
C VAL A 61 -6.67 -13.97 13.37
N ASN A 62 -6.15 -13.04 14.18
CA ASN A 62 -5.40 -13.37 15.40
C ASN A 62 -6.26 -14.16 16.40
N ARG A 63 -7.56 -13.86 16.50
CA ARG A 63 -8.47 -14.55 17.43
C ARG A 63 -8.87 -15.95 16.94
N ASN A 64 -9.14 -16.13 15.66
CA ASN A 64 -9.74 -17.37 15.12
C ASN A 64 -8.73 -18.28 14.41
N TYR A 65 -7.61 -17.71 13.93
CA TYR A 65 -6.57 -18.39 13.17
C TYR A 65 -5.16 -17.95 13.63
N PRO A 66 -4.82 -18.06 14.92
CA PRO A 66 -3.56 -17.52 15.47
C PRO A 66 -2.29 -18.13 14.85
N HIS A 67 -2.41 -19.31 14.24
CA HIS A 67 -1.29 -20.01 13.58
C HIS A 67 -1.10 -19.59 12.11
N LEU A 68 -2.07 -18.89 11.51
CA LEU A 68 -2.00 -18.46 10.10
C LEU A 68 -1.43 -17.05 9.98
N LYS A 69 -0.57 -16.84 8.98
CA LYS A 69 -0.04 -15.51 8.64
C LYS A 69 -0.81 -14.91 7.46
N ILE A 70 -1.06 -13.61 7.54
CA ILE A 70 -1.57 -12.83 6.41
C ILE A 70 -0.41 -12.58 5.46
N LEU A 71 -0.50 -13.13 4.24
CA LEU A 71 0.49 -12.93 3.19
C LEU A 71 -0.03 -11.89 2.20
N THR A 72 0.48 -10.66 2.28
CA THR A 72 0.13 -9.60 1.35
C THR A 72 1.17 -9.49 0.24
N THR A 73 0.78 -9.77 -1.00
CA THR A 73 1.64 -9.68 -2.18
C THR A 73 1.56 -8.30 -2.86
N GLY A 74 2.67 -7.84 -3.44
CA GLY A 74 2.78 -6.52 -4.06
C GLY A 74 3.25 -5.43 -3.09
N LYS A 75 3.74 -4.31 -3.62
CA LYS A 75 4.31 -3.20 -2.82
C LYS A 75 3.32 -2.04 -2.72
N SER A 76 3.09 -1.56 -1.49
CA SER A 76 2.36 -0.31 -1.22
C SER A 76 3.17 0.89 -1.75
N GLU A 77 2.52 2.04 -1.84
CA GLU A 77 3.20 3.30 -2.17
C GLU A 77 4.18 3.67 -1.04
N ASP A 78 3.71 3.56 0.20
CA ASP A 78 4.50 3.76 1.43
C ASP A 78 5.79 2.94 1.41
N SER A 79 5.74 1.67 0.96
CA SER A 79 6.94 0.84 0.85
C SER A 79 7.95 1.36 -0.18
N TYR A 80 7.49 1.96 -1.28
CA TYR A 80 8.38 2.64 -2.21
C TYR A 80 8.90 3.96 -1.65
N ASN A 81 8.04 4.73 -0.98
CA ASN A 81 8.41 5.97 -0.32
C ASN A 81 9.53 5.73 0.71
N GLU A 82 9.30 4.87 1.70
CA GLU A 82 10.28 4.55 2.74
C GLU A 82 11.62 4.09 2.16
N LYS A 83 11.57 3.16 1.20
CA LYS A 83 12.78 2.65 0.54
C LYS A 83 13.51 3.76 -0.21
N PHE A 84 12.79 4.54 -1.01
CA PHE A 84 13.37 5.63 -1.80
C PHE A 84 13.95 6.71 -0.90
N CYS A 85 13.20 7.14 0.12
CA CYS A 85 13.60 8.21 1.01
C CYS A 85 14.86 7.85 1.80
N LYS A 86 14.92 6.61 2.31
CA LYS A 86 16.13 6.08 2.96
C LYS A 86 17.34 6.13 2.03
N LEU A 87 17.17 5.78 0.74
CA LEU A 87 18.26 5.84 -0.24
C LEU A 87 18.70 7.28 -0.56
N GLN A 88 17.81 8.26 -0.41
CA GLN A 88 18.15 9.68 -0.55
C GLN A 88 18.73 10.29 0.74
N GLY A 89 18.91 9.49 1.80
CA GLY A 89 19.31 10.00 3.13
C GLY A 89 18.29 10.96 3.73
N GLY A 90 17.02 10.83 3.35
CA GLY A 90 15.93 11.69 3.79
C GLY A 90 15.15 11.15 4.98
N ILE A 91 14.22 11.96 5.46
CA ILE A 91 13.25 11.63 6.51
C ILE A 91 11.87 11.54 5.87
N THR A 92 11.15 10.45 6.16
CA THR A 92 9.77 10.21 5.69
C THR A 92 8.74 10.93 6.54
N GLU A 93 7.62 11.33 5.93
CA GLU A 93 6.39 11.78 6.61
C GLU A 93 6.53 13.02 7.51
N LEU A 94 7.44 13.94 7.17
CA LEU A 94 7.48 15.23 7.85
C LEU A 94 6.32 16.11 7.34
N LYS A 95 5.29 16.32 8.17
CA LYS A 95 4.15 17.22 7.85
C LYS A 95 3.41 16.86 6.54
N ARG A 96 3.20 15.55 6.27
CA ARG A 96 2.58 14.98 5.05
C ARG A 96 3.44 15.04 3.78
N ILE A 97 4.73 15.34 3.89
CA ILE A 97 5.66 15.24 2.76
C ILE A 97 6.22 13.82 2.75
N ASP A 98 6.10 13.11 1.62
CA ASP A 98 6.54 11.72 1.49
C ASP A 98 8.01 11.55 1.88
N CYS A 99 8.89 12.40 1.32
CA CYS A 99 10.30 12.39 1.65
C CYS A 99 10.92 13.80 1.67
N VAL A 100 11.64 14.13 2.75
CA VAL A 100 12.41 15.37 2.86
C VAL A 100 13.90 15.06 2.99
N THR A 101 14.71 15.67 2.15
CA THR A 101 16.18 15.64 2.23
C THR A 101 16.71 17.02 2.63
N ASN A 102 18.03 17.16 2.72
CA ASN A 102 18.66 18.46 2.95
C ASN A 102 18.34 19.48 1.83
N VAL A 103 18.04 19.02 0.61
CA VAL A 103 17.86 19.87 -0.57
C VAL A 103 16.44 19.86 -1.11
N TYR A 104 15.76 18.72 -1.08
CA TYR A 104 14.49 18.48 -1.77
C TYR A 104 13.36 18.09 -0.82
N ALA A 105 12.16 18.55 -1.14
CA ALA A 105 10.91 17.96 -0.69
C ALA A 105 10.30 17.18 -1.85
N ILE A 106 10.12 15.88 -1.66
CA ILE A 106 9.87 14.93 -2.72
C ILE A 106 8.51 14.28 -2.50
N GLU A 107 7.67 14.32 -3.53
CA GLU A 107 6.44 13.53 -3.65
C GLU A 107 6.77 12.20 -4.36
N VAL A 108 6.33 11.08 -3.81
CA VAL A 108 6.58 9.72 -4.28
C VAL A 108 5.27 9.08 -4.71
N ASP A 109 4.90 9.23 -5.98
CA ASP A 109 3.62 8.76 -6.50
C ASP A 109 3.76 7.81 -7.71
N ARG A 110 2.72 7.03 -7.97
CA ARG A 110 2.60 6.17 -9.16
C ARG A 110 2.45 7.01 -10.42
N ALA A 111 3.03 6.51 -11.52
CA ALA A 111 3.02 7.16 -12.84
C ALA A 111 1.67 7.72 -13.30
N LYS A 112 0.56 7.01 -13.03
CA LYS A 112 -0.79 7.46 -13.41
C LYS A 112 -1.24 8.77 -12.74
N LYS A 113 -0.62 9.15 -11.61
CA LYS A 113 -0.93 10.35 -10.81
C LYS A 113 0.06 11.49 -11.09
N TRP A 114 0.82 11.43 -12.18
CA TRP A 114 1.85 12.42 -12.52
C TRP A 114 1.39 13.89 -12.48
N ARG A 115 0.12 14.18 -12.80
CA ARG A 115 -0.43 15.55 -12.72
C ARG A 115 -0.56 16.05 -11.29
N GLU A 116 -1.02 15.18 -10.40
CA GLU A 116 -1.17 15.47 -8.96
C GLU A 116 0.21 15.71 -8.33
N ALA A 117 1.19 14.88 -8.71
CA ALA A 117 2.56 14.98 -8.21
C ALA A 117 3.24 16.32 -8.54
N ILE A 118 2.88 16.98 -9.65
CA ILE A 118 3.37 18.34 -9.95
C ILE A 118 2.89 19.32 -8.87
N GLY A 119 1.59 19.34 -8.57
CA GLY A 119 1.01 20.24 -7.57
C GLY A 119 1.56 19.98 -6.16
N GLN A 120 1.60 18.71 -5.75
CA GLN A 120 2.09 18.32 -4.43
C GLN A 120 3.57 18.65 -4.24
N SER A 121 4.43 18.31 -5.20
CA SER A 121 5.87 18.61 -5.10
C SER A 121 6.15 20.11 -4.95
N LEU A 122 5.43 20.97 -5.68
CA LEU A 122 5.53 22.42 -5.56
C LEU A 122 5.04 22.93 -4.20
N GLN A 123 3.90 22.43 -3.73
CA GLN A 123 3.36 22.78 -2.41
C GLN A 123 4.33 22.36 -1.29
N TYR A 124 4.88 21.16 -1.35
CA TYR A 124 5.80 20.63 -0.35
C TYR A 124 7.12 21.40 -0.31
N ALA A 125 7.66 21.75 -1.47
CA ALA A 125 8.82 22.64 -1.58
C ALA A 125 8.58 23.98 -0.90
N TYR A 126 7.43 24.61 -1.16
CA TYR A 126 7.05 25.88 -0.56
C TYR A 126 6.97 25.82 0.97
N LEU A 127 6.31 24.78 1.51
CA LEU A 127 6.11 24.60 2.96
C LEU A 127 7.41 24.27 3.70
N SER A 128 8.31 23.52 3.07
CA SER A 128 9.56 23.06 3.68
C SER A 128 10.77 23.96 3.40
N LYS A 129 10.61 24.98 2.53
CA LYS A 129 11.71 25.81 2.01
C LYS A 129 12.81 24.96 1.35
N LYS A 130 12.41 23.92 0.64
CA LYS A 130 13.27 23.02 -0.16
C LYS A 130 12.95 23.15 -1.65
N LYS A 131 13.74 22.49 -2.50
CA LYS A 131 13.44 22.36 -3.93
C LYS A 131 12.38 21.29 -4.18
N PRO A 132 11.49 21.46 -5.17
CA PRO A 132 10.47 20.46 -5.47
C PRO A 132 11.08 19.23 -6.15
N GLY A 133 10.61 18.06 -5.73
CA GLY A 133 11.03 16.78 -6.24
C GLY A 133 9.85 15.85 -6.50
N ILE A 134 9.96 15.03 -7.54
CA ILE A 134 9.00 13.96 -7.84
C ILE A 134 9.76 12.66 -8.05
N ALA A 135 9.45 11.62 -7.28
CA ALA A 135 9.92 10.27 -7.54
C ALA A 135 8.77 9.42 -8.09
N LEU A 136 8.78 9.20 -9.41
CA LEU A 136 7.66 8.55 -10.09
C LEU A 136 7.82 7.03 -10.14
N ILE A 137 6.85 6.29 -9.60
CA ILE A 137 6.84 4.82 -9.60
C ILE A 137 6.29 4.29 -10.93
N THR A 138 7.18 3.77 -11.76
CA THR A 138 6.92 3.31 -13.14
C THR A 138 7.12 1.81 -13.29
N SER A 139 6.34 1.18 -14.19
CA SER A 139 6.60 -0.14 -14.76
C SER A 139 7.18 -0.02 -16.17
N LYS A 140 7.57 -1.16 -16.74
CA LYS A 140 7.92 -1.31 -18.16
C LYS A 140 6.73 -1.19 -19.14
N SER A 141 5.54 -0.79 -18.68
CA SER A 141 4.38 -0.62 -19.57
C SER A 141 4.51 0.63 -20.43
N GLN A 142 3.97 0.58 -21.67
CA GLN A 142 3.94 1.74 -22.57
C GLN A 142 3.23 2.94 -21.94
N LYS A 143 2.16 2.69 -21.20
CA LYS A 143 1.36 3.71 -20.53
C LYS A 143 2.13 4.45 -19.43
N ASP A 144 2.89 3.73 -18.60
CA ASP A 144 3.74 4.38 -17.58
C ASP A 144 4.88 5.20 -18.24
N ARG A 145 5.40 4.77 -19.40
CA ARG A 145 6.39 5.55 -20.18
C ARG A 145 5.79 6.85 -20.72
N GLU A 146 4.57 6.79 -21.24
CA GLU A 146 3.85 7.97 -21.76
C GLU A 146 3.57 8.98 -20.65
N TYR A 147 3.15 8.53 -19.47
CA TYR A 147 2.99 9.41 -18.31
C TYR A 147 4.28 10.10 -17.88
N LEU A 148 5.39 9.38 -17.84
CA LEU A 148 6.70 9.97 -17.55
C LEU A 148 7.11 11.00 -18.62
N LYS A 149 6.84 10.72 -19.90
CA LYS A 149 7.10 11.66 -21.00
C LYS A 149 6.29 12.95 -20.81
N LEU A 150 4.97 12.83 -20.61
CA LEU A 150 4.08 13.98 -20.40
C LEU A 150 4.49 14.80 -19.18
N LEU A 151 4.85 14.15 -18.06
CA LEU A 151 5.36 14.83 -16.87
C LEU A 151 6.56 15.72 -17.21
N LYS A 152 7.57 15.16 -17.89
CA LYS A 152 8.79 15.89 -18.26
C LYS A 152 8.51 17.02 -19.26
N GLU A 153 7.62 16.79 -20.23
CA GLU A 153 7.22 17.80 -21.22
C GLU A 153 6.50 18.98 -20.56
N VAL A 154 5.57 18.73 -19.64
CA VAL A 154 4.87 19.78 -18.90
C VAL A 154 5.83 20.57 -18.00
N ILE A 155 6.71 19.90 -17.25
CA ILE A 155 7.73 20.57 -16.42
C ILE A 155 8.59 21.50 -17.28
N LYS A 156 9.03 21.02 -18.45
CA LYS A 156 9.84 21.80 -19.39
C LYS A 156 9.06 22.98 -19.98
N TYR A 157 7.84 22.74 -20.47
CA TYR A 157 6.98 23.76 -21.07
C TYR A 157 6.66 24.89 -20.09
N SER A 158 6.42 24.54 -18.82
CA SER A 158 6.11 25.49 -17.75
C SER A 158 7.34 26.11 -17.07
N ASN A 159 8.57 25.79 -17.53
CA ASN A 159 9.83 26.25 -16.96
C ASN A 159 9.94 26.02 -15.43
N LEU A 160 9.52 24.85 -14.96
CA LEU A 160 9.55 24.49 -13.53
C LEU A 160 10.88 23.79 -13.16
N ASP A 161 11.54 24.23 -12.09
CA ASP A 161 12.74 23.56 -11.54
C ASP A 161 12.37 22.37 -10.64
N ILE A 162 11.72 21.35 -11.22
CA ILE A 162 11.33 20.12 -10.51
C ILE A 162 12.29 18.99 -10.87
N LYS A 163 12.95 18.42 -9.85
CA LYS A 163 13.80 17.23 -10.04
C LYS A 163 12.94 15.97 -10.13
N VAL A 164 13.13 15.17 -11.18
CA VAL A 164 12.40 13.91 -11.38
C VAL A 164 13.32 12.70 -11.20
N TRP A 165 12.93 11.79 -10.31
CA TRP A 165 13.48 10.44 -10.17
C TRP A 165 12.50 9.39 -10.70
N ILE A 166 13.03 8.23 -11.08
CA ILE A 166 12.24 7.11 -11.57
C ILE A 166 12.46 5.93 -10.63
N ILE A 167 11.38 5.40 -10.07
CA ILE A 167 11.37 4.16 -9.29
C ILE A 167 10.81 3.05 -10.17
N GLN A 168 11.56 1.97 -10.36
CA GLN A 168 11.09 0.78 -11.09
C GLN A 168 10.39 -0.18 -10.12
N LYS A 169 9.17 -0.62 -10.46
CA LYS A 169 8.39 -1.63 -9.70
C LYS A 169 8.44 -3.02 -10.30
#